data_AF-A0A811T6S0-F1
#
_entry.id   AF-A0A811T6S0-F1
#
_cell.length_a   1.000
_cell.length_b   1.000
_cell.length_c   1.000
_cell.angle_alpha   90.00
_cell.angle_beta   90.00
_cell.angle_gamma   90.00
#
_symmetry.space_group_name_H-M   'P 1'
#
loop_
_entity.id
_entity.type
_entity.pdbx_description
1 polymer ?
#
loop_
_entity_poly.entity_id
_entity_poly.type
_entity_poly.pdbx_seq_one_letter_code
_entity_poly.pdbx_strand_id
1 'polypeptide(L)'
;MISKNLGRPKKTIPESYENVILKKYERYRLNALYLEKVIYAEDRVRIPHNTIHNVLKKYGFAGGKQVSRKEEKSGPMYERKQSLTARAYGLA
;
A
#
# COMPACT_ATOMS: atom_id res chain seq x y z
N MET A 1 4.36 6.92 -28.26
CA MET A 1 5.28 7.13 -27.12
C MET A 1 4.55 6.78 -25.84
N ILE A 2 5.16 5.92 -25.02
CA ILE A 2 4.56 5.28 -23.85
C ILE A 2 4.31 6.32 -22.75
N SER A 3 3.09 6.29 -22.21
CA SER A 3 2.57 7.12 -21.13
C SER A 3 3.28 6.83 -19.79
N LYS A 4 4.45 7.44 -19.59
CA LYS A 4 5.37 7.10 -18.50
C LYS A 4 4.89 7.37 -17.07
N ASN A 5 3.77 8.09 -16.86
CA ASN A 5 3.31 8.49 -15.51
C ASN A 5 1.78 8.73 -15.44
N LEU A 6 0.94 7.74 -15.77
CA LEU A 6 -0.54 7.87 -15.64
C LEU A 6 -1.07 7.74 -14.20
N GLY A 7 -0.20 7.83 -13.19
CA GLY A 7 -0.55 7.64 -11.78
C GLY A 7 -0.85 8.96 -11.04
N ARG A 8 -1.57 8.86 -9.92
CA ARG A 8 -1.75 9.99 -9.00
C ARG A 8 -0.39 10.49 -8.51
N PRO A 9 -0.08 11.80 -8.57
CA PRO A 9 1.17 12.32 -8.05
C PRO A 9 1.31 11.96 -6.56
N LYS A 10 2.49 11.51 -6.17
CA LYS A 10 2.79 11.22 -4.76
C LYS A 10 2.76 12.53 -3.99
N LYS A 11 2.12 12.52 -2.82
CA LYS A 11 2.14 13.68 -1.93
C LYS A 11 3.57 13.86 -1.41
N THR A 12 4.10 15.07 -1.56
CA THR A 12 5.35 15.46 -0.91
C THR A 12 5.15 15.44 0.60
N ILE A 13 6.04 14.79 1.31
CA ILE A 13 6.04 14.75 2.77
C ILE A 13 6.84 15.98 3.23
N PRO A 14 6.29 16.84 4.11
CA PRO A 14 7.02 18.00 4.61
C PRO A 14 8.18 17.53 5.50
N GLU A 15 9.32 18.21 5.39
CA GLU A 15 10.55 17.88 6.12
C GLU A 15 10.37 17.89 7.65
N SER A 16 9.49 18.76 8.15
CA SER A 16 9.13 18.79 9.57
C SER A 16 8.58 17.45 10.07
N TYR A 17 7.80 16.73 9.26
CA TYR A 17 7.31 15.41 9.63
C TYR A 17 8.40 14.35 9.57
N GLU A 18 9.29 14.42 8.57
CA GLU A 18 10.43 13.49 8.48
C GLU A 18 11.28 13.56 9.75
N ASN A 19 11.62 14.78 10.21
CA ASN A 19 12.42 14.99 11.41
C ASN A 19 11.76 14.45 12.69
N VAL A 20 10.45 14.66 12.87
CA VAL A 20 9.71 14.13 14.02
C VAL A 20 9.71 12.60 14.01
N ILE A 21 9.43 11.99 12.86
CA ILE A 21 9.39 10.53 12.71
C ILE A 21 10.77 9.93 13.03
N LEU A 22 11.84 10.50 12.48
CA LEU A 22 13.21 10.01 12.70
C LEU A 22 13.60 10.10 14.18
N LYS A 23 13.34 11.23 14.83
CA LYS A 23 13.64 11.43 16.25
C LYS A 23 12.89 10.43 17.14
N LYS A 24 11.61 10.19 16.89
CA LYS A 24 10.84 9.21 17.67
C LYS A 24 11.26 7.77 17.36
N TYR A 25 11.58 7.47 16.11
CA TYR A 25 12.09 6.15 15.72
C TYR A 25 13.44 5.86 16.37
N GLU A 26 14.35 6.84 16.44
CA GLU A 26 15.63 6.68 17.11
C GLU A 26 15.46 6.38 18.61
N ARG A 27 14.52 7.09 19.27
CA ARG A 27 14.25 6.93 20.69
C ARG A 27 13.61 5.58 21.05
N TYR A 28 12.62 5.15 20.27
CA TYR A 28 11.78 4.00 20.63
C TYR A 28 11.98 2.76 19.77
N ARG A 29 12.50 2.93 18.54
CA ARG A 29 12.70 1.87 17.52
C ARG A 29 11.45 1.00 17.28
N LEU A 30 10.29 1.65 17.22
CA LEU A 30 8.99 0.98 17.06
C LEU A 30 8.54 0.91 15.59
N ASN A 31 7.56 0.06 15.32
CA ASN A 31 6.90 0.01 14.01
C ASN A 31 6.03 1.26 13.75
N ALA A 32 5.60 1.45 12.50
CA ALA A 32 4.84 2.62 12.08
C ALA A 32 3.51 2.81 12.85
N LEU A 33 2.84 1.72 13.21
CA LEU A 33 1.56 1.75 13.92
C LEU A 33 1.71 2.26 15.36
N TYR A 34 2.75 1.83 16.06
CA TYR A 34 3.03 2.33 17.40
C TYR A 34 3.61 3.75 17.36
N LEU A 35 4.43 4.08 16.38
CA LEU A 35 4.93 5.44 16.19
C LEU A 35 3.82 6.46 15.98
N GLU A 36 2.77 6.11 15.22
CA GLU A 36 1.60 6.98 15.05
C GLU A 36 0.97 7.34 16.41
N LYS A 37 0.80 6.35 17.28
CA LYS A 37 0.24 6.55 18.63
C LYS A 37 1.16 7.40 19.50
N VAL A 38 2.47 7.13 19.47
CA VAL A 38 3.48 7.85 20.26
C VAL A 38 3.58 9.32 19.82
N ILE A 39 3.64 9.58 18.51
CA ILE A 39 3.69 10.94 17.96
C ILE A 39 2.43 11.71 18.33
N TYR A 40 1.26 11.08 18.25
CA TYR A 40 0.02 11.72 18.66
C TYR A 40 -0.04 12.01 20.16
N ALA A 41 0.47 11.10 20.99
CA ALA A 41 0.49 11.27 22.45
C ALA A 41 1.44 12.39 22.90
N GLU A 42 2.65 12.46 22.33
CA GLU A 42 3.68 13.41 22.76
C GLU A 42 3.57 14.77 22.06
N ASP A 43 3.42 14.77 20.73
CA ASP A 43 3.51 15.98 19.93
C ASP A 43 2.14 16.51 19.48
N ARG A 44 1.06 15.76 19.75
CA ARG A 44 -0.33 16.07 19.34
C ARG A 44 -0.50 16.21 17.82
N VAL A 45 0.46 15.73 17.04
CA VAL A 45 0.44 15.73 15.57
C VAL A 45 -0.13 14.42 15.06
N ARG A 46 -1.10 14.48 14.15
CA ARG A 46 -1.61 13.30 13.45
C ARG A 46 -0.85 13.06 12.16
N ILE A 47 0.11 12.14 12.21
CA ILE A 47 0.83 11.66 11.02
C ILE A 47 0.28 10.28 10.65
N PRO A 48 -0.28 10.10 9.44
CA PRO A 48 -0.87 8.81 9.07
C PRO A 48 0.22 7.74 8.95
N HIS A 49 -0.10 6.51 9.34
CA HIS A 49 0.84 5.37 9.32
C HIS A 49 1.58 5.21 7.97
N ASN A 50 0.91 5.46 6.84
CA ASN A 50 1.49 5.35 5.50
C ASN A 50 2.64 6.33 5.28
N THR A 51 2.50 7.55 5.79
CA THR A 51 3.56 8.57 5.73
C THR A 51 4.75 8.12 6.57
N ILE A 52 4.50 7.64 7.79
CA ILE A 52 5.53 7.11 8.69
C ILE A 52 6.27 5.95 8.02
N HIS A 53 5.54 4.99 7.46
CA HIS A 53 6.13 3.83 6.78
C HIS A 53 6.96 4.23 5.56
N ASN A 54 6.50 5.19 4.75
CA ASN A 54 7.25 5.68 3.60
C ASN A 54 8.55 6.38 4.01
N VAL A 55 8.53 7.16 5.09
CA VAL A 55 9.74 7.78 5.66
C VAL A 55 10.68 6.69 6.16
N LEU A 56 10.22 5.74 6.98
CA LEU A 56 11.06 4.64 7.46
C LEU A 56 11.67 3.81 6.31
N LYS A 57 10.93 3.61 5.21
CA LYS A 57 11.43 2.98 3.99
C LYS A 57 12.51 3.81 3.30
N LYS A 58 12.31 5.11 3.15
CA LYS A 58 13.26 6.06 2.54
C LYS A 58 14.62 6.01 3.24
N TYR A 59 14.62 5.88 4.56
CA TYR A 59 15.84 5.81 5.38
C TYR A 59 16.35 4.39 5.65
N GLY A 60 15.76 3.36 5.04
CA GLY A 60 16.21 1.97 5.20
C GLY A 60 15.86 1.31 6.53
N PHE A 61 15.09 1.96 7.40
CA PHE A 61 14.64 1.42 8.69
C PHE A 61 13.51 0.39 8.54
N ALA A 62 12.70 0.52 7.48
CA ALA A 62 11.65 -0.42 7.14
C ALA A 62 11.98 -1.10 5.81
N GLY A 63 12.55 -2.30 5.85
CA GLY A 63 12.94 -3.05 4.67
C GLY A 63 13.58 -4.39 5.00
N GLY A 64 12.78 -5.36 5.43
CA GLY A 64 13.22 -6.74 5.68
C GLY A 64 12.47 -7.73 4.82
N LYS A 65 13.18 -8.36 3.87
CA LYS A 65 12.78 -9.39 2.90
C LYS A 65 11.53 -9.10 2.08
N GLN A 66 11.75 -8.88 0.78
CA GLN A 66 10.81 -9.33 -0.25
C GLN A 66 10.59 -10.84 -0.03
N VAL A 67 9.60 -11.21 0.77
CA VAL A 67 8.93 -12.49 0.52
C VAL A 67 8.25 -12.24 -0.81
N SER A 68 8.87 -12.79 -1.86
CA SER A 68 8.28 -12.88 -3.19
C SER A 68 6.79 -13.06 -3.00
N ARG A 69 6.04 -12.06 -3.44
CA ARG A 69 4.58 -12.13 -3.50
C ARG A 69 4.31 -13.45 -4.21
N LYS A 70 3.90 -14.49 -3.47
CA LYS A 70 3.42 -15.72 -4.08
C LYS A 70 2.32 -15.23 -5.02
N GLU A 71 2.56 -15.35 -6.32
CA GLU A 71 1.52 -15.15 -7.30
C GLU A 71 0.40 -16.08 -6.85
N GLU A 72 -0.70 -15.50 -6.38
CA GLU A 72 -1.93 -16.26 -6.25
C GLU A 72 -2.20 -16.76 -7.67
N LYS A 73 -2.01 -18.07 -7.89
CA LYS A 73 -2.42 -18.70 -9.14
C LYS A 73 -3.90 -18.33 -9.29
N SER A 74 -4.20 -17.49 -10.27
CA SER A 74 -5.57 -17.30 -10.73
C SER A 74 -6.13 -18.70 -10.97
N GLY A 75 -7.16 -19.10 -10.22
CA GLY A 75 -7.83 -20.38 -10.45
C GLY A 75 -8.24 -20.45 -11.93
N PRO A 76 -8.27 -21.65 -12.54
CA PRO A 76 -8.66 -21.77 -13.93
C PRO A 76 -10.02 -21.11 -14.10
N MET A 77 -10.07 -20.06 -14.91
CA MET A 77 -11.33 -19.44 -15.28
C MET A 77 -12.12 -20.54 -16.00
N TYR A 78 -13.28 -20.92 -15.46
CA TYR A 78 -14.14 -21.90 -16.10
C TYR A 78 -14.49 -21.38 -17.50
N GLU A 79 -13.81 -21.90 -18.52
CA GLU A 79 -14.26 -21.74 -19.90
C GLU A 79 -15.67 -22.31 -19.94
N ARG A 80 -16.67 -21.44 -20.14
CA ARG A 80 -17.98 -21.91 -20.59
C ARG A 80 -17.76 -22.54 -21.96
N LYS A 81 -17.54 -23.85 -21.98
CA LYS A 81 -17.80 -24.66 -23.17
C LYS A 81 -19.22 -24.31 -23.57
N GLN A 82 -19.38 -23.74 -24.76
CA GLN A 82 -20.65 -23.35 -25.32
C GLN A 82 -21.69 -24.44 -25.04
N SER A 83 -22.64 -24.15 -24.14
CA SER A 83 -23.79 -25.04 -23.97
C SER A 83 -24.64 -24.84 -25.20
N LEU A 84 -24.51 -25.77 -26.14
CA LEU A 84 -25.34 -25.96 -27.32
C LEU A 84 -26.81 -26.05 -26.91
N THR A 85 -27.48 -24.91 -26.73
CA THR A 85 -28.94 -24.84 -26.73
C THR A 85 -29.42 -23.45 -27.12
N ALA A 86 -28.97 -22.96 -28.27
CA ALA A 86 -29.81 -22.05 -29.06
C ALA A 86 -30.89 -22.91 -29.75
N ARG A 87 -31.81 -23.47 -28.96
CA ARG A 87 -33.01 -24.10 -29.50
C ARG A 87 -34.19 -23.75 -28.61
N ALA A 88 -35.17 -23.12 -29.27
CA ALA A 88 -36.54 -22.90 -28.84
C ALA A 88 -36.72 -21.90 -27.69
N TYR A 89 -37.30 -20.73 -27.97
CA TYR A 89 -38.66 -20.32 -27.55
C TYR A 89 -38.83 -18.80 -27.75
N GLY A 90 -39.96 -18.41 -28.35
CA GLY A 90 -40.38 -17.02 -28.61
C GLY A 90 -40.64 -16.80 -30.11
N LEU A 91 -41.72 -17.32 -30.72
CA LEU A 91 -43.10 -16.83 -30.59
C LEU A 91 -43.19 -15.29 -30.64
N ALA A 92 -43.22 -14.75 -31.86
CA ALA A 92 -44.22 -13.79 -32.36
C ALA A 92 -43.96 -13.54 -33.86
#